data_AF-A0A7I8CWM3-F1
#
_entry.id   AF-A0A7I8CWM3-F1
#
_cell.length_a   1.000
_cell.length_b   1.000
_cell.length_c   1.000
_cell.angle_alpha   90.00
_cell.angle_beta   90.00
_cell.angle_gamma   90.00
#
_symmetry.space_group_name_H-M   'P 1'
#
loop_
_entity.id
_entity.type
_entity.pdbx_description
1 polymer ?
#
loop_
_entity_poly.entity_id
_entity_poly.type
_entity_poly.pdbx_seq_one_letter_code
_entity_poly.pdbx_strand_id
1 'polypeptide(L)'
;MTATTFGKVLSGLFGLREPVSAPAAPAPVVVGQGGRNERQVVIAGEARLFRDEGDVVVQFRPAFDYQLRDTPVGMKLVPSLEPHWAVVDEHPGPLRDAIAAAIKAAASPVAREREAAEAERPRAPVQVKAATTPVVIENAAPALAPSTKASGPHRTERPHYGVITEWGEREFPDGKRPGKTYESFCLTLENRGQTRLLQGEGLRDAIAETHCLIGDRVEVRRLGKTKVPAVNSRGEPILDGTGAQVLWDKWLWSIKKKS
;
A
#
# COMPACT_ATOMS: atom_id res chain seq x y z
N MET A 1 50.71 15.66 56.56
CA MET A 1 52.16 15.78 56.32
C MET A 1 52.46 14.75 55.23
N THR A 2 52.93 15.04 54.01
CA THR A 2 53.69 16.14 53.40
C THR A 2 53.46 16.09 51.89
N ALA A 3 53.46 17.25 51.24
CA ALA A 3 53.46 17.41 49.79
C ALA A 3 54.79 16.98 49.16
N THR A 4 54.81 16.59 47.87
CA THR A 4 55.87 16.98 46.92
C THR A 4 55.36 16.87 45.48
N THR A 5 55.50 17.98 44.77
CA THR A 5 55.33 18.23 43.33
C THR A 5 56.68 18.04 42.64
N PHE A 6 56.74 17.52 41.40
CA PHE A 6 57.36 18.16 40.21
C PHE A 6 57.54 17.19 39.02
N GLY A 7 57.20 17.67 37.83
CA GLY A 7 57.51 17.00 36.56
C GLY A 7 56.71 17.48 35.33
N LYS A 8 56.76 18.79 34.99
CA LYS A 8 56.71 19.24 33.58
C LYS A 8 58.17 19.18 33.09
N VAL A 9 58.55 18.87 31.85
CA VAL A 9 58.16 19.36 30.52
C VAL A 9 58.73 18.32 29.50
N LEU A 10 58.16 17.99 28.34
CA LEU A 10 58.38 18.71 27.07
C LEU A 10 57.54 18.11 25.92
N SER A 11 56.85 19.05 25.26
CA SER A 11 56.31 19.13 23.91
C SER A 11 56.50 17.98 22.90
N GLY A 12 55.37 17.60 22.29
CA GLY A 12 55.32 16.93 20.99
C GLY A 12 54.03 17.30 20.25
N LEU A 13 54.18 18.00 19.13
CA LEU A 13 53.13 18.44 18.21
C LEU A 13 52.16 17.32 17.81
N PHE A 14 50.96 17.29 18.37
CA PHE A 14 49.78 16.72 17.71
C PHE A 14 48.56 17.54 18.07
N GLY A 15 47.95 18.16 17.06
CA GLY A 15 46.64 18.79 17.19
C GLY A 15 45.60 17.72 17.48
N LEU A 16 45.39 17.41 18.76
CA LEU A 16 44.23 16.67 19.21
C LEU A 16 43.12 17.67 19.46
N ARG A 17 42.34 17.85 18.39
CA ARG A 17 40.99 18.40 18.42
C ARG A 17 40.22 17.76 19.58
N GLU A 18 39.81 18.58 20.55
CA GLU A 18 38.80 18.18 21.54
C GLU A 18 37.63 17.53 20.80
N PRO A 19 37.18 16.33 21.20
CA PRO A 19 35.91 15.84 20.72
C PRO A 19 34.84 16.76 21.32
N VAL A 20 34.39 17.72 20.51
CA VAL A 20 33.17 18.48 20.76
C VAL A 20 32.10 17.43 21.05
N SER A 21 31.63 17.42 22.30
CA SER A 21 30.51 16.58 22.74
C SER A 21 29.36 16.82 21.77
N ALA A 22 29.03 15.81 20.98
CA ALA A 22 27.88 15.86 20.10
C ALA A 22 26.64 16.13 20.97
N PRO A 23 25.75 17.06 20.58
CA PRO A 23 24.53 17.30 21.33
C PRO A 23 23.77 15.98 21.46
N ALA A 24 23.43 15.61 22.71
CA ALA A 24 22.63 14.43 22.99
C ALA A 24 21.38 14.47 22.13
N ALA A 25 21.11 13.39 21.37
CA ALA A 25 19.90 13.29 20.59
C ALA A 25 18.69 13.49 21.53
N PRO A 26 17.70 14.31 21.13
CA PRO A 26 16.52 14.53 21.96
C PRO A 26 15.87 13.17 22.27
N ALA A 27 15.53 12.96 23.54
CA ALA A 27 14.84 11.74 23.98
C ALA A 27 13.56 11.55 23.15
N PRO A 28 13.19 10.29 22.83
CA PRO A 28 11.99 10.02 22.05
C PRO A 28 10.76 10.61 22.75
N VAL A 29 9.97 11.37 22.00
CA VAL A 29 8.76 12.01 22.51
C VAL A 29 7.73 10.93 22.79
N VAL A 30 7.44 10.70 24.07
CA VAL A 30 6.41 9.76 24.49
C VAL A 30 5.04 10.44 24.36
N VAL A 31 4.11 9.74 23.72
CA VAL A 31 2.77 10.24 23.38
C VAL A 31 1.72 9.34 24.04
N GLY A 32 0.61 9.94 24.49
CA GLY A 32 -0.52 9.22 25.08
C GLY A 32 -0.41 8.96 26.58
N GLN A 33 0.36 9.79 27.29
CA GLN A 33 0.45 9.76 28.75
C GLN A 33 -0.60 10.64 29.43
N GLY A 34 -1.49 11.28 28.67
CA GLY A 34 -2.50 12.19 29.19
C GLY A 34 -1.92 13.56 29.52
N GLY A 35 -0.93 14.02 28.74
CA GLY A 35 -0.33 15.33 28.89
C GLY A 35 -1.36 16.46 28.75
N ARG A 36 -1.06 17.65 29.30
CA ARG A 36 -1.98 18.80 29.22
C ARG A 36 -2.28 19.24 27.79
N ASN A 37 -1.34 19.02 26.88
CA ASN A 37 -1.42 19.26 25.46
C ASN A 37 -2.01 18.08 24.66
N GLU A 38 -2.43 17.00 25.31
CA GLU A 38 -3.03 15.83 24.66
C GLU A 38 -4.55 15.79 24.87
N ARG A 39 -5.30 15.43 23.83
CA ARG A 39 -6.74 15.19 23.88
C ARG A 39 -7.10 13.91 23.14
N GLN A 40 -7.71 12.98 23.86
CA GLN A 40 -8.24 11.76 23.28
C GLN A 40 -9.73 11.95 22.94
N VAL A 41 -10.11 11.58 21.72
CA VAL A 41 -11.48 11.70 21.20
C VAL A 41 -11.81 10.43 20.41
N VAL A 42 -13.05 9.94 20.51
CA VAL A 42 -13.53 8.85 19.67
C VAL A 42 -14.20 9.42 18.42
N ILE A 43 -13.67 9.10 17.23
CA ILE A 43 -14.18 9.57 15.94
C ILE A 43 -14.54 8.34 15.10
N ALA A 44 -15.80 8.23 14.68
CA ALA A 44 -16.32 7.09 13.93
C ALA A 44 -16.03 5.72 14.58
N GLY A 45 -16.09 5.65 15.92
CA GLY A 45 -15.81 4.43 16.69
C GLY A 45 -14.34 4.12 16.93
N GLU A 46 -13.41 4.88 16.35
CA GLU A 46 -11.96 4.72 16.57
C GLU A 46 -11.44 5.73 17.59
N ALA A 47 -10.59 5.28 18.51
CA ALA A 47 -9.86 6.19 19.39
C ALA A 47 -8.84 7.00 18.58
N ARG A 48 -8.85 8.32 18.76
CA ARG A 48 -7.91 9.28 18.20
C ARG A 48 -7.27 10.07 19.31
N LEU A 49 -5.99 10.39 19.16
CA LEU A 49 -5.27 11.28 20.06
C LEU A 49 -4.81 12.49 19.26
N PHE A 50 -4.98 13.67 19.82
CA PHE A 50 -4.53 14.92 19.25
C PHE A 50 -3.56 15.56 20.24
N ARG A 51 -2.39 15.96 19.76
CA ARG A 51 -1.38 16.63 20.57
C ARG A 51 -1.10 18.01 20.02
N ASP A 52 -1.30 19.01 20.85
CA ASP A 52 -1.04 20.41 20.53
C ASP A 52 0.44 20.73 20.75
N GLU A 53 1.14 21.07 19.67
CA GLU A 53 2.54 21.51 19.67
C GLU A 53 2.65 23.03 19.48
N GLY A 54 1.53 23.76 19.58
CA GLY A 54 1.46 25.21 19.46
C GLY A 54 0.96 25.65 18.08
N ASP A 55 1.83 25.56 17.07
CA ASP A 55 1.49 25.99 15.70
C ASP A 55 0.79 24.89 14.89
N VAL A 56 0.97 23.64 15.32
CA VAL A 56 0.44 22.44 14.67
C VAL A 56 -0.14 21.50 15.70
N VAL A 57 -1.19 20.79 15.30
CA VAL A 57 -1.80 19.74 16.09
C VAL A 57 -1.57 18.42 15.38
N VAL A 58 -0.83 17.53 16.04
CA VAL A 58 -0.52 16.20 15.50
C VAL A 58 -1.62 15.23 15.89
N GLN A 59 -2.20 14.55 14.91
CA GLN A 59 -3.20 13.51 15.10
C GLN A 59 -2.55 12.14 15.09
N PHE A 60 -2.98 11.27 16.02
CA PHE A 60 -2.53 9.89 16.14
C PHE A 60 -3.71 8.91 16.17
N ARG A 61 -3.42 7.66 15.82
CA ARG A 61 -4.30 6.50 16.01
C ARG A 61 -3.56 5.39 16.77
N PRO A 62 -4.27 4.51 17.49
CA PRO A 62 -3.65 3.30 18.01
C PRO A 62 -3.21 2.41 16.84
N ALA A 63 -1.99 1.91 16.91
CA ALA A 63 -1.41 0.95 15.99
C ALA A 63 -0.73 -0.16 16.79
N PHE A 64 -0.63 -1.34 16.18
CA PHE A 64 0.05 -2.49 16.77
C PHE A 64 1.21 -2.89 15.87
N ASP A 65 2.37 -3.08 16.47
CA ASP A 65 3.48 -3.72 15.79
C ASP A 65 3.18 -5.19 15.58
N TYR A 66 3.66 -5.77 14.48
CA TYR A 66 3.49 -7.19 14.20
C TYR A 66 4.82 -7.91 14.40
N GLN A 67 4.80 -8.99 15.17
CA GLN A 67 5.98 -9.79 15.48
C GLN A 67 5.77 -11.23 15.04
N LEU A 68 6.79 -11.81 14.40
CA LEU A 68 6.77 -13.23 14.07
C LEU A 68 7.02 -14.04 15.35
N ARG A 69 6.02 -14.80 15.79
CA ARG A 69 6.08 -15.63 16.99
C ARG A 69 5.83 -17.08 16.64
N ASP A 70 6.51 -17.96 17.35
CA ASP A 70 6.18 -19.38 17.29
C ASP A 70 4.85 -19.63 18.00
N THR A 71 3.96 -20.37 17.36
CA THR A 71 2.64 -20.72 17.89
C THR A 71 2.42 -22.22 17.71
N PRO A 72 1.45 -22.84 18.40
CA PRO A 72 1.16 -24.27 18.22
C PRO A 72 0.85 -24.72 16.79
N VAL A 73 0.56 -23.77 15.88
CA VAL A 73 0.32 -23.99 14.45
C VAL A 73 1.49 -23.52 13.58
N GLY A 74 2.67 -23.37 14.17
CA GLY A 74 3.92 -22.88 13.54
C GLY A 74 4.14 -21.37 13.69
N MET A 75 5.13 -20.84 12.97
CA MET A 75 5.46 -19.41 13.00
C MET A 75 4.31 -18.57 12.42
N LYS A 76 3.80 -17.62 13.21
CA LYS A 76 2.73 -16.70 12.80
C LYS A 76 3.11 -15.27 13.10
N LEU A 77 2.64 -14.36 12.26
CA LEU A 77 2.74 -12.93 12.50
C LEU A 77 1.62 -12.53 13.46
N VAL A 78 1.99 -12.17 14.70
CA VAL A 78 1.06 -11.87 15.80
C VAL A 78 1.20 -10.39 16.16
N PRO A 79 0.10 -9.63 16.30
CA PRO A 79 0.18 -8.25 16.77
C PRO A 79 0.70 -8.18 18.21
N SER A 80 1.45 -7.12 18.50
CA SER A 80 1.81 -6.73 19.87
C SER A 80 0.55 -6.57 20.71
N LEU A 81 0.63 -6.90 21.99
CA LEU A 81 -0.45 -6.65 22.93
C LEU A 81 -0.53 -5.18 23.34
N GLU A 82 0.61 -4.49 23.29
CA GLU A 82 0.72 -3.09 23.64
C GLU A 82 0.61 -2.25 22.37
N PRO A 83 -0.45 -1.43 22.22
CA PRO A 83 -0.55 -0.49 21.12
C PRO A 83 0.42 0.68 21.31
N HIS A 84 0.88 1.26 20.21
CA HIS A 84 1.57 2.54 20.19
C HIS A 84 0.74 3.58 19.43
N TRP A 85 1.07 4.86 19.60
CA TRP A 85 0.42 5.95 18.86
C TRP A 85 1.16 6.20 17.55
N ALA A 86 0.51 5.90 16.43
CA ALA A 86 1.02 6.19 15.10
C ALA A 86 0.46 7.51 14.58
N VAL A 87 1.32 8.37 14.03
CA VAL A 87 0.93 9.64 13.41
C VAL A 87 0.01 9.35 12.22
N VAL A 88 -1.05 10.15 12.11
CA VAL A 88 -2.04 10.08 11.03
C VAL A 88 -1.92 11.30 10.15
N ASP A 89 -1.94 12.48 10.77
CA ASP A 89 -2.03 13.76 10.05
C ASP A 89 -1.55 14.90 10.95
N GLU A 90 -1.18 16.02 10.34
CA GLU A 90 -0.77 17.25 10.99
C GLU A 90 -1.70 18.39 10.58
N HIS A 91 -2.40 18.94 11.56
CA HIS A 91 -3.42 19.96 11.32
C HIS A 91 -2.84 21.33 11.66
N PRO A 92 -2.78 22.27 10.69
CA PRO A 92 -2.40 23.65 11.00
C PRO A 92 -3.52 24.34 11.79
N GLY A 93 -3.13 25.09 12.82
CA GLY A 93 -4.07 25.86 13.63
C GLY A 93 -4.53 25.13 14.91
N PRO A 94 -5.61 25.61 15.56
CA PRO A 94 -5.93 25.23 16.92
C PRO A 94 -6.55 23.83 17.00
N LEU A 95 -6.39 23.19 18.16
CA LEU A 95 -6.87 21.84 18.48
C LEU A 95 -8.34 21.57 18.12
N ARG A 96 -9.21 22.56 18.30
CA ARG A 96 -10.64 22.44 17.97
C ARG A 96 -10.86 22.22 16.47
N ASP A 97 -10.09 22.92 15.64
CA ASP A 97 -10.25 22.87 14.19
C ASP A 97 -9.69 21.55 13.64
N ALA A 98 -8.57 21.08 14.22
CA ALA A 98 -8.01 19.75 13.94
C ALA A 98 -9.02 18.62 14.21
N ILE A 99 -9.69 18.66 15.38
CA ILE A 99 -10.72 17.66 15.72
C ILE A 99 -11.90 17.76 14.73
N ALA A 100 -12.35 18.96 14.38
CA ALA A 100 -13.45 19.15 13.43
C ALA A 100 -13.08 18.63 12.02
N ALA A 101 -11.84 18.87 11.58
CA ALA A 101 -11.32 18.36 10.31
C ALA A 101 -11.30 16.83 10.31
N ALA A 102 -10.79 16.21 11.37
CA ALA A 102 -10.77 14.75 11.50
C ALA A 102 -12.17 14.13 11.51
N ILE A 103 -13.16 14.76 12.16
CA ILE A 103 -14.56 14.30 12.13
C ILE A 103 -15.13 14.36 10.71
N LYS A 104 -14.91 15.48 10.00
CA LYS A 104 -15.37 15.64 8.61
C LYS A 104 -14.71 14.64 7.67
N ALA A 105 -13.41 14.40 7.83
CA ALA A 105 -12.67 13.40 7.05
C ALA A 105 -13.22 11.99 7.30
N ALA A 106 -13.52 11.63 8.55
CA ALA A 106 -14.10 10.33 8.89
C ALA A 106 -15.53 10.14 8.35
N ALA A 107 -16.30 11.22 8.19
CA ALA A 107 -17.65 11.18 7.63
C ALA A 107 -17.69 11.05 6.09
N SER A 108 -16.56 11.22 5.40
CA SER A 108 -16.50 11.15 3.94
C SER A 108 -15.85 9.83 3.49
N PRO A 109 -16.63 8.81 3.11
CA PRO A 109 -16.11 7.45 2.83
C PRO A 109 -15.30 7.33 1.53
N VAL A 110 -15.02 8.43 0.81
CA VAL A 110 -14.41 8.42 -0.55
C VAL A 110 -12.91 8.73 -0.53
N ALA A 111 -12.36 9.29 0.55
CA ALA A 111 -10.96 9.77 0.59
C ALA A 111 -9.96 8.77 1.19
N ARG A 112 -10.42 7.84 2.03
CA ARG A 112 -9.55 7.03 2.90
C ARG A 112 -8.79 5.90 2.20
N GLU A 113 -9.19 5.49 1.00
CA GLU A 113 -8.45 4.49 0.20
C GLU A 113 -7.23 5.06 -0.53
N ARG A 114 -7.10 6.40 -0.66
CA ARG A 114 -5.99 7.01 -1.43
C ARG A 114 -4.76 7.35 -0.60
N GLU A 115 -4.94 7.72 0.65
CA GLU A 115 -3.86 8.30 1.47
C GLU A 115 -2.91 7.23 2.05
N ALA A 116 -3.42 6.03 2.35
CA ALA A 116 -2.58 4.89 2.74
C ALA A 116 -1.63 4.43 1.61
N ALA A 117 -1.88 4.84 0.35
CA ALA A 117 -1.06 4.48 -0.80
C ALA A 117 -0.02 5.56 -1.18
N GLU A 118 -0.08 6.77 -0.61
CA GLU A 118 0.72 7.93 -1.07
C GLU A 118 1.94 8.21 -0.17
N ALA A 119 2.03 7.66 1.04
CA ALA A 119 3.12 7.93 1.99
C ALA A 119 4.50 7.32 1.63
N GLU A 120 4.64 6.55 0.54
CA GLU A 120 5.87 5.80 0.23
C GLU A 120 6.67 6.26 -1.01
N ARG A 121 6.42 7.44 -1.61
CA ARG A 121 7.19 7.83 -2.82
C ARG A 121 7.90 9.19 -2.76
N PRO A 122 9.24 9.23 -2.94
CA PRO A 122 9.97 10.49 -3.11
C PRO A 122 9.81 11.05 -4.54
N ARG A 123 9.65 12.38 -4.65
CA ARG A 123 9.46 13.13 -5.92
C ARG A 123 10.77 13.71 -6.47
N ALA A 124 10.89 13.75 -7.80
CA ALA A 124 11.83 14.61 -8.55
C ALA A 124 11.32 14.81 -10.02
N PRO A 125 11.82 15.77 -10.84
CA PRO A 125 11.01 16.87 -11.37
C PRO A 125 10.82 16.91 -12.91
N VAL A 126 9.96 17.87 -13.29
CA VAL A 126 9.34 18.23 -14.58
C VAL A 126 10.31 18.75 -15.65
N GLN A 127 10.06 18.42 -16.94
CA GLN A 127 10.42 19.26 -18.12
C GLN A 127 9.40 19.14 -19.28
N VAL A 128 9.45 20.11 -20.20
CA VAL A 128 8.33 20.81 -20.87
C VAL A 128 8.42 20.75 -22.42
N LYS A 129 7.26 20.52 -23.09
CA LYS A 129 6.81 20.88 -24.50
C LYS A 129 7.64 20.33 -25.70
N ALA A 130 7.16 20.22 -26.96
CA ALA A 130 6.08 20.86 -27.73
C ALA A 130 5.55 19.98 -28.90
N ALA A 131 4.50 20.47 -29.58
CA ALA A 131 3.60 19.89 -30.60
C ALA A 131 4.25 19.50 -31.96
N THR A 132 3.66 18.67 -32.84
CA THR A 132 2.51 18.97 -33.74
C THR A 132 2.04 17.69 -34.50
N THR A 133 0.86 17.78 -35.12
CA THR A 133 -0.18 16.81 -35.51
C THR A 133 -0.01 16.12 -36.91
N PRO A 134 -1.05 15.56 -37.61
CA PRO A 134 -1.30 14.10 -37.69
C PRO A 134 -1.50 13.53 -39.13
N VAL A 135 -1.35 12.22 -39.35
CA VAL A 135 -1.92 11.52 -40.54
C VAL A 135 -2.39 10.10 -40.16
N VAL A 136 -3.50 9.70 -40.78
CA VAL A 136 -4.40 8.56 -40.52
C VAL A 136 -4.04 7.34 -41.41
N ILE A 137 -4.52 6.15 -41.02
CA ILE A 137 -4.93 4.96 -41.81
C ILE A 137 -4.11 3.63 -41.65
N GLU A 138 -4.80 2.69 -40.98
CA GLU A 138 -4.97 1.21 -41.17
C GLU A 138 -3.83 0.17 -41.19
N ASN A 139 -3.90 -0.70 -40.16
CA ASN A 139 -3.80 -2.18 -40.13
C ASN A 139 -3.00 -2.94 -41.20
N ALA A 140 -1.80 -3.39 -40.81
CA ALA A 140 -1.32 -4.77 -40.96
C ALA A 140 -0.10 -5.01 -40.04
N ALA A 141 -0.08 -6.12 -39.29
CA ALA A 141 1.11 -6.61 -38.57
C ALA A 141 2.03 -7.39 -39.56
N PRO A 142 3.31 -7.77 -39.24
CA PRO A 142 4.00 -7.74 -37.94
C PRO A 142 5.51 -7.33 -37.97
N ALA A 143 6.08 -6.83 -36.86
CA ALA A 143 7.43 -7.16 -36.31
C ALA A 143 7.90 -6.16 -35.23
N LEU A 144 8.45 -6.73 -34.14
CA LEU A 144 9.39 -6.24 -33.13
C LEU A 144 9.48 -4.73 -32.75
N ALA A 145 8.97 -4.44 -31.54
CA ALA A 145 9.50 -3.64 -30.41
C ALA A 145 9.99 -2.17 -30.58
N PRO A 146 10.06 -1.36 -29.51
CA PRO A 146 9.19 -1.24 -28.33
C PRO A 146 8.66 0.21 -28.19
N SER A 147 7.34 0.41 -28.18
CA SER A 147 6.78 1.74 -27.95
C SER A 147 6.70 2.04 -26.45
N THR A 148 7.59 2.93 -26.00
CA THR A 148 7.49 3.69 -24.75
C THR A 148 6.18 4.49 -24.76
N LYS A 149 5.11 3.90 -24.23
CA LYS A 149 3.86 4.62 -23.98
C LYS A 149 3.87 5.17 -22.56
N ALA A 150 4.04 6.49 -22.50
CA ALA A 150 3.76 7.32 -21.35
C ALA A 150 2.39 6.95 -20.74
N SER A 151 2.36 6.82 -19.41
CA SER A 151 1.17 6.58 -18.62
C SER A 151 0.19 7.75 -18.74
N GLY A 152 -0.73 7.67 -19.69
CA GLY A 152 -1.95 8.47 -19.67
C GLY A 152 -2.82 8.11 -18.45
N PRO A 153 -3.79 8.97 -18.09
CA PRO A 153 -4.73 8.69 -17.00
C PRO A 153 -5.36 7.33 -17.24
N HIS A 154 -5.31 6.46 -16.23
CA HIS A 154 -5.77 5.07 -16.30
C HIS A 154 -7.16 5.05 -16.94
N ARG A 155 -7.24 4.58 -18.18
CA ARG A 155 -8.51 4.33 -18.87
C ARG A 155 -9.19 3.24 -18.07
N THR A 156 -10.08 3.62 -17.16
CA THR A 156 -10.91 2.68 -16.41
C THR A 156 -11.62 1.79 -17.43
N GLU A 157 -11.28 0.50 -17.41
CA GLU A 157 -11.87 -0.48 -18.29
C GLU A 157 -13.39 -0.50 -18.04
N ARG A 158 -14.16 -0.66 -19.13
CA ARG A 158 -15.62 -0.53 -19.05
C ARG A 158 -16.18 -1.65 -18.17
N PRO A 159 -17.07 -1.38 -17.20
CA PRO A 159 -17.69 -2.41 -16.38
C PRO A 159 -18.40 -3.46 -17.22
N HIS A 160 -18.31 -4.71 -16.79
CA HIS A 160 -19.03 -5.86 -17.34
C HIS A 160 -20.26 -6.12 -16.47
N TYR A 161 -21.41 -6.26 -17.10
CA TYR A 161 -22.67 -6.52 -16.41
C TYR A 161 -23.23 -7.85 -16.87
N GLY A 162 -23.85 -8.60 -15.98
CA GLY A 162 -24.55 -9.83 -16.32
C GLY A 162 -24.98 -10.63 -15.11
N VAL A 163 -25.63 -11.75 -15.36
CA VAL A 163 -25.91 -12.79 -14.37
C VAL A 163 -24.71 -13.73 -14.32
N ILE A 164 -24.24 -14.06 -13.12
CA ILE A 164 -23.20 -15.08 -12.95
C ILE A 164 -23.78 -16.44 -13.33
N THR A 165 -23.23 -17.09 -14.35
CA THR A 165 -23.65 -18.44 -14.75
C THR A 165 -22.71 -19.51 -14.23
N GLU A 166 -21.41 -19.21 -14.16
CA GLU A 166 -20.39 -20.15 -13.72
C GLU A 166 -19.13 -19.40 -13.25
N TRP A 167 -18.39 -19.97 -12.32
CA TRP A 167 -17.05 -19.54 -11.95
C TRP A 167 -16.22 -20.72 -11.46
N GLY A 168 -14.90 -20.61 -11.57
CA GLY A 168 -13.98 -21.66 -11.15
C GLY A 168 -12.63 -21.57 -11.85
N GLU A 169 -11.76 -22.51 -11.52
CA GLU A 169 -10.47 -22.68 -12.17
C GLU A 169 -10.66 -23.41 -13.50
N ARG A 170 -10.02 -22.91 -14.56
CA ARG A 170 -10.00 -23.54 -15.89
C ARG A 170 -8.61 -23.45 -16.50
N GLU A 171 -8.32 -24.37 -17.40
CA GLU A 171 -7.11 -24.33 -18.22
C GLU A 171 -7.25 -23.36 -19.39
N PHE A 172 -6.25 -22.52 -19.57
CA PHE A 172 -6.15 -21.57 -20.67
C PHE A 172 -4.86 -21.82 -21.46
N PRO A 173 -4.89 -21.69 -22.80
CA PRO A 173 -3.68 -21.81 -23.61
C PRO A 173 -2.71 -20.65 -23.32
N ASP A 174 -1.43 -20.97 -23.12
CA ASP A 174 -0.37 -19.98 -22.98
C ASP A 174 0.02 -19.42 -24.35
N GLY A 175 -0.49 -18.23 -24.68
CA GLY A 175 -0.15 -17.55 -25.93
C GLY A 175 1.34 -17.21 -26.08
N LYS A 176 2.13 -17.22 -25.00
CA LYS A 176 3.58 -17.01 -25.06
C LYS A 176 4.35 -18.31 -25.30
N ARG A 177 3.75 -19.46 -24.99
CA ARG A 177 4.39 -20.78 -25.08
C ARG A 177 3.44 -21.73 -25.81
N PRO A 178 3.53 -21.82 -27.15
CA PRO A 178 2.63 -22.67 -27.92
C PRO A 178 2.71 -24.12 -27.42
N GLY A 179 1.55 -24.72 -27.15
CA GLY A 179 1.43 -26.10 -26.65
C GLY A 179 1.44 -26.24 -25.12
N LYS A 180 1.58 -25.16 -24.35
CA LYS A 180 1.40 -25.19 -22.89
C LYS A 180 0.07 -24.57 -22.50
N THR A 181 -0.58 -25.16 -21.50
CA THR A 181 -1.73 -24.56 -20.80
C THR A 181 -1.30 -24.08 -19.41
N TYR A 182 -2.07 -23.16 -18.85
CA TYR A 182 -1.96 -22.75 -17.47
C TYR A 182 -3.35 -22.67 -16.86
N GLU A 183 -3.45 -23.01 -15.58
CA GLU A 183 -4.69 -22.88 -14.83
C GLU A 183 -4.87 -21.43 -14.36
N SER A 184 -6.09 -20.92 -14.46
CA SER A 184 -6.46 -19.62 -13.94
C SER A 184 -7.92 -19.61 -13.54
N PHE A 185 -8.25 -18.85 -12.50
CA PHE A 185 -9.64 -18.60 -12.14
C PHE A 185 -10.37 -17.78 -13.20
N CYS A 186 -11.64 -18.11 -13.45
CA CYS A 186 -12.50 -17.42 -14.39
C CYS A 186 -13.93 -17.25 -13.87
N LEU A 187 -14.64 -16.29 -14.45
CA LEU A 187 -16.03 -15.95 -14.16
C LEU A 187 -16.79 -15.76 -15.48
N THR A 188 -17.90 -16.45 -15.62
CA THR A 188 -18.79 -16.36 -16.78
C THR A 188 -20.02 -15.54 -16.43
N LEU A 189 -20.28 -14.52 -17.25
CA LEU A 189 -21.43 -13.64 -17.15
C LEU A 189 -22.34 -13.81 -18.36
N GLU A 190 -23.64 -13.86 -18.14
CA GLU A 190 -24.63 -13.80 -19.22
C GLU A 190 -25.36 -12.46 -19.19
N ASN A 191 -25.44 -11.79 -20.34
CA ASN A 191 -26.19 -10.55 -20.49
C ASN A 191 -26.86 -10.48 -21.85
N ARG A 192 -28.20 -10.39 -21.87
CA ARG A 192 -29.00 -10.32 -23.10
C ARG A 192 -28.66 -11.45 -24.09
N GLY A 193 -28.47 -12.67 -23.58
CA GLY A 193 -28.10 -13.86 -24.36
C GLY A 193 -26.64 -13.90 -24.83
N GLN A 194 -25.80 -12.94 -24.44
CA GLN A 194 -24.36 -12.98 -24.70
C GLN A 194 -23.60 -13.47 -23.48
N THR A 195 -22.78 -14.49 -23.68
CA THR A 195 -21.87 -15.03 -22.66
C THR A 195 -20.53 -14.31 -22.72
N ARG A 196 -20.05 -13.82 -21.57
CA ARG A 196 -18.77 -13.15 -21.43
C ARG A 196 -17.93 -13.85 -20.38
N LEU A 197 -16.77 -14.36 -20.80
CA LEU A 197 -15.78 -14.98 -19.92
C LEU A 197 -14.77 -13.93 -19.45
N LEU A 198 -14.61 -13.80 -18.14
CA LEU A 198 -13.60 -12.98 -17.50
C LEU A 198 -12.57 -13.92 -16.86
N GLN A 199 -11.30 -13.59 -17.00
CA GLN A 199 -10.19 -14.44 -16.54
C GLN A 199 -9.24 -13.65 -15.64
N GLY A 200 -8.84 -14.25 -14.52
CA GLY A 200 -7.75 -13.80 -13.68
C GLY A 200 -7.95 -14.14 -12.20
N GLU A 201 -6.85 -14.43 -11.52
CA GLU A 201 -6.84 -14.85 -10.10
C GLU A 201 -7.57 -13.90 -9.15
N GLY A 202 -7.51 -12.58 -9.37
CA GLY A 202 -8.21 -11.63 -8.50
C GLY A 202 -9.74 -11.70 -8.57
N LEU A 203 -10.32 -12.42 -9.54
CA LEU A 203 -11.76 -12.68 -9.55
C LEU A 203 -12.18 -13.58 -8.38
N ARG A 204 -11.32 -14.51 -7.97
CA ARG A 204 -11.59 -15.39 -6.82
C ARG A 204 -11.77 -14.59 -5.54
N ASP A 205 -10.84 -13.66 -5.28
CA ASP A 205 -10.90 -12.76 -4.13
C ASP A 205 -12.17 -11.90 -4.18
N ALA A 206 -12.48 -11.33 -5.34
CA ALA A 206 -13.63 -10.43 -5.50
C ALA A 206 -14.99 -11.15 -5.31
N ILE A 207 -15.11 -12.41 -5.76
CA ILE A 207 -16.30 -13.24 -5.51
C ILE A 207 -16.42 -13.57 -4.03
N ALA A 208 -15.31 -13.96 -3.40
CA ALA A 208 -15.28 -14.31 -1.98
C ALA A 208 -15.67 -13.12 -1.09
N GLU A 209 -15.15 -11.93 -1.37
CA GLU A 209 -15.45 -10.69 -0.63
C GLU A 209 -16.91 -10.27 -0.76
N THR A 210 -17.52 -10.47 -1.93
CA THR A 210 -18.88 -10.00 -2.22
C THR A 210 -19.95 -11.05 -1.96
N HIS A 211 -19.55 -12.28 -1.63
CA HIS A 211 -20.41 -13.44 -1.44
C HIS A 211 -21.42 -13.63 -2.59
N CYS A 212 -20.97 -13.40 -3.84
CA CYS A 212 -21.80 -13.60 -5.01
C CYS A 212 -22.00 -15.10 -5.30
N LEU A 213 -23.22 -15.47 -5.65
CA LEU A 213 -23.59 -16.83 -6.03
C LEU A 213 -23.90 -16.89 -7.53
N ILE A 214 -23.93 -18.11 -8.06
CA ILE A 214 -24.46 -18.36 -9.40
C ILE A 214 -25.94 -17.94 -9.40
N GLY A 215 -26.34 -17.18 -10.43
CA GLY A 215 -27.67 -16.56 -10.54
C GLY A 215 -27.70 -15.09 -10.12
N ASP A 216 -26.69 -14.58 -9.42
CA ASP A 216 -26.65 -13.17 -9.01
C ASP A 216 -26.40 -12.25 -10.20
N ARG A 217 -27.13 -11.13 -10.27
CA ARG A 217 -26.85 -10.03 -11.18
C ARG A 217 -25.73 -9.17 -10.62
N VAL A 218 -24.67 -9.00 -11.39
CA VAL A 218 -23.47 -8.30 -10.94
C VAL A 218 -22.92 -7.31 -11.95
N GLU A 219 -22.19 -6.35 -11.41
CA GLU A 219 -21.28 -5.48 -12.13
C GLU A 219 -19.84 -5.84 -11.76
N VAL A 220 -19.05 -6.24 -12.74
CA VAL A 220 -17.65 -6.64 -12.60
C VAL A 220 -16.75 -5.61 -13.25
N ARG A 221 -15.76 -5.11 -12.51
CA ARG A 221 -14.79 -4.12 -12.97
C ARG A 221 -13.37 -4.59 -12.74
N ARG A 222 -12.50 -4.33 -13.71
CA ARG A 222 -11.06 -4.47 -13.54
C ARG A 222 -10.49 -3.17 -12.98
N LEU A 223 -9.85 -3.24 -11.82
CA LEU A 223 -9.39 -2.06 -11.09
C LEU A 223 -7.96 -1.67 -11.49
N GLY A 224 -7.08 -2.66 -11.67
CA GLY A 224 -5.67 -2.43 -11.92
C GLY A 224 -4.84 -3.66 -11.58
N LYS A 225 -3.53 -3.48 -11.48
CA LYS A 225 -2.61 -4.54 -11.06
C LYS A 225 -2.02 -4.23 -9.70
N THR A 226 -1.81 -5.26 -8.90
CA THR A 226 -0.99 -5.20 -7.69
C THR A 226 0.14 -6.21 -7.76
N LYS A 227 1.20 -5.99 -6.97
CA LYS A 227 2.29 -6.95 -6.81
C LYS A 227 1.93 -7.94 -5.71
N VAL A 228 2.00 -9.23 -6.02
CA VAL A 228 1.80 -10.31 -5.04
C VAL A 228 3.03 -11.20 -4.96
N PRO A 229 3.37 -11.72 -3.77
CA PRO A 229 4.44 -12.69 -3.63
C PRO A 229 4.17 -13.92 -4.51
N ALA A 230 5.13 -14.26 -5.36
CA ALA A 230 5.06 -15.43 -6.21
C ALA A 230 5.24 -16.69 -5.37
N VAL A 231 4.34 -17.64 -5.58
CA VAL A 231 4.35 -18.95 -4.93
C VAL A 231 4.26 -20.04 -5.99
N ASN A 232 4.88 -21.19 -5.72
CA ASN A 232 4.74 -22.36 -6.57
C ASN A 232 3.38 -23.05 -6.33
N SER A 233 3.08 -24.11 -7.08
CA SER A 233 1.84 -24.89 -6.91
C SER A 233 1.70 -25.59 -5.55
N ARG A 234 2.79 -25.68 -4.77
CA ARG A 234 2.82 -26.20 -3.40
C ARG A 234 2.63 -25.10 -2.35
N GLY A 235 2.50 -23.84 -2.77
CA GLY A 235 2.39 -22.67 -1.89
C GLY A 235 3.72 -22.14 -1.33
N GLU A 236 4.86 -22.65 -1.81
CA GLU A 236 6.17 -22.21 -1.35
C GLU A 236 6.64 -20.95 -2.10
N PRO A 237 7.32 -20.00 -1.44
CA PRO A 237 7.88 -18.80 -2.08
C PRO A 237 8.81 -19.12 -3.25
N ILE A 238 8.62 -18.44 -4.37
CA ILE A 238 9.58 -18.46 -5.47
C ILE A 238 10.61 -17.37 -5.20
N LEU A 239 11.87 -17.75 -5.03
CA LEU A 239 12.98 -16.83 -4.79
C LEU A 239 13.74 -16.53 -6.08
N ASP A 240 14.27 -15.32 -6.19
CA ASP A 240 15.19 -14.91 -7.25
C ASP A 240 16.64 -15.30 -6.94
N GLY A 241 17.57 -14.99 -7.85
CA GLY A 241 18.99 -15.30 -7.69
C GLY A 241 19.69 -14.60 -6.52
N THR A 242 19.05 -13.62 -5.88
CA THR A 242 19.55 -12.92 -4.68
C THR A 242 18.97 -13.47 -3.39
N GLY A 243 18.01 -14.41 -3.48
CA GLY A 243 17.28 -14.95 -2.35
C GLY A 243 16.06 -14.12 -1.94
N ALA A 244 15.72 -13.07 -2.68
CA ALA A 244 14.50 -12.29 -2.45
C ALA A 244 13.29 -12.96 -3.10
N GLN A 245 12.10 -12.82 -2.52
CA GLN A 245 10.88 -13.39 -3.11
C GLN A 245 10.46 -12.64 -4.37
N VAL A 246 10.23 -13.38 -5.45
CA VAL A 246 9.73 -12.86 -6.71
C VAL A 246 8.32 -12.30 -6.51
N LEU A 247 8.02 -11.17 -7.15
CA LEU A 247 6.69 -10.57 -7.13
C LEU A 247 6.03 -10.69 -8.51
N TRP A 248 4.79 -11.19 -8.56
CA TRP A 248 3.98 -11.25 -9.78
C TRP A 248 2.94 -10.14 -9.84
N ASP A 249 2.54 -9.78 -11.06
CA ASP A 249 1.40 -8.90 -11.28
C ASP A 249 0.10 -9.71 -11.14
N LYS A 250 -0.71 -9.39 -10.12
CA LYS A 250 -2.08 -9.88 -10.01
C LYS A 250 -3.05 -8.79 -10.43
N TRP A 251 -4.00 -9.11 -11.31
CA TRP A 251 -5.09 -8.19 -11.64
C TRP A 251 -6.11 -8.15 -10.50
N LEU A 252 -6.43 -6.95 -10.05
CA LEU A 252 -7.49 -6.68 -9.08
C LEU A 252 -8.82 -6.49 -9.80
N TRP A 253 -9.85 -7.10 -9.23
CA TRP A 253 -11.21 -7.07 -9.72
C TRP A 253 -12.14 -6.59 -8.60
N SER A 254 -13.21 -5.91 -8.98
CA SER A 254 -14.31 -5.55 -8.09
C SER A 254 -15.59 -6.13 -8.66
N ILE A 255 -16.39 -6.76 -7.79
CA ILE A 255 -17.72 -7.25 -8.13
C ILE A 255 -18.71 -6.48 -7.25
N LYS A 256 -19.83 -6.06 -7.81
CA LYS A 256 -20.92 -5.42 -7.08
C LYS A 256 -22.23 -6.10 -7.46
N LYS A 257 -22.97 -6.60 -6.46
CA LYS A 257 -24.33 -7.10 -6.69
C LYS A 257 -25.23 -5.94 -7.14
N LYS A 258 -26.05 -6.21 -8.14
CA LYS A 258 -27.14 -5.33 -8.58
C LYS A 258 -28.44 -5.98 -8.11
N SER A 259 -29.15 -5.27 -7.24
CA SER A 259 -30.51 -5.65 -6.84
C SER A 259 -31.49 -5.51 -8.00
#